data_AF-A0A851QZM9-F1
#
_entry.id   AF-A0A851QZM9-F1
#
_cell.length_a   1.000
_cell.length_b   1.000
_cell.length_c   1.000
_cell.angle_alpha   90.00
_cell.angle_beta   90.00
_cell.angle_gamma   90.00
#
_symmetry.space_group_name_H-M   'P 1'
#
loop_
_entity.id
_entity.type
_entity.pdbx_description
1 polymer ?
#
loop_
_entity_poly.entity_id
_entity_poly.type
_entity_poly.pdbx_seq_one_letter_code
_entity_poly.pdbx_strand_id
1 'polypeptide(L)'
;LENYIQDSMKKEMVEIQQTAVQNQTAVMIEIGTNLLNQTAEQTRKLTDVEAQVLNQTTRLELQLLEHSLSTNKLERQISDQTNEITKLQEKNSFLEKRVLEMEDKHMLQLKSIKDEKDQLQVLVARQNSIIEELEKQLVTATVNNSVLQKQQHDLMETVHSLLTMISTPNSKNNFIAKEEQISFKDCAEAFKSGLTTSGIYTLTVSNTAQEKKAYCDMETGGGGWTVIQKREDGSVDFHRTWKEYKMGFGDPAGEYWLGNEFVSQLTNQKRYVLKIQLKDWEGNEAYSLYDHFSLASEEQKYRIYLKGLTGTAGKISSISQPGNDFSTKDADNDKCICKCSQMLTGGWWFDACGPSNLNGMYYPLRQNNNKFNGIKWYYWKGSGYSLKATTMMIRPADF
;
A
#
# COMPACT_ATOMS: atom_id res chain seq x y z
N LEU A 1 99.54 59.77 91.81
CA LEU A 1 98.10 60.02 91.61
C LEU A 1 97.80 60.24 90.13
N GLU A 2 98.53 61.12 89.46
CA GLU A 2 98.37 61.44 88.03
C GLU A 2 98.49 60.23 87.09
N ASN A 3 99.53 59.39 87.25
CA ASN A 3 99.69 58.16 86.46
C ASN A 3 98.55 57.14 86.64
N TYR A 4 97.94 57.09 87.84
CA TYR A 4 96.83 56.17 88.12
C TYR A 4 95.53 56.64 87.44
N ILE A 5 95.31 57.96 87.41
CA ILE A 5 94.18 58.57 86.71
C ILE A 5 94.33 58.37 85.20
N GLN A 6 95.54 58.52 84.65
CA GLN A 6 95.79 58.37 83.22
C GLN A 6 95.63 56.91 82.74
N ASP A 7 96.07 55.92 83.51
CA ASP A 7 95.85 54.49 83.19
C ASP A 7 94.38 54.07 83.36
N SER A 8 93.69 54.57 84.39
CA SER A 8 92.25 54.33 84.59
C SER A 8 91.42 54.92 83.44
N MET A 9 91.72 56.16 83.04
CA MET A 9 91.05 56.81 81.91
C MET A 9 91.34 56.09 80.58
N LYS A 10 92.56 55.59 80.38
CA LYS A 10 92.90 54.83 79.16
C LYS A 10 92.17 53.49 79.11
N LYS A 11 92.01 52.81 80.25
CA LYS A 11 91.24 51.58 80.38
C LYS A 11 89.75 51.81 80.15
N GLU A 12 89.17 52.84 80.76
CA GLU A 12 87.78 53.26 80.49
C GLU A 12 87.57 53.66 79.02
N MET A 13 88.52 54.38 78.41
CA MET A 13 88.40 54.81 77.02
C MET A 13 88.47 53.62 76.04
N VAL A 14 89.31 52.61 76.33
CA VAL A 14 89.35 51.34 75.58
C VAL A 14 88.05 50.56 75.76
N GLU A 15 87.50 50.51 76.98
CA GLU A 15 86.25 49.81 77.29
C GLU A 15 85.03 50.49 76.62
N ILE A 16 84.97 51.83 76.62
CA ILE A 16 83.97 52.62 75.89
C ILE A 16 84.09 52.39 74.38
N GLN A 17 85.30 52.39 73.83
CA GLN A 17 85.53 52.16 72.40
C GLN A 17 85.15 50.72 72.00
N GLN A 18 85.46 49.73 72.84
CA GLN A 18 85.08 48.34 72.62
C GLN A 18 83.56 48.13 72.72
N THR A 19 82.90 48.79 73.66
CA THR A 19 81.43 48.78 73.81
C THR A 19 80.76 49.46 72.60
N ALA A 20 81.31 50.59 72.13
CA ALA A 20 80.82 51.27 70.93
C ALA A 20 80.96 50.41 69.66
N VAL A 21 82.11 49.72 69.50
CA VAL A 21 82.34 48.78 68.39
C VAL A 21 81.39 47.58 68.49
N GLN A 22 81.20 47.00 69.67
CA GLN A 22 80.26 45.90 69.88
C GLN A 22 78.82 46.31 69.56
N ASN A 23 78.40 47.51 69.98
CA ASN A 23 77.06 48.01 69.71
C ASN A 23 76.85 48.30 68.21
N GLN A 24 77.82 48.91 67.53
CA GLN A 24 77.80 49.07 66.08
C GLN A 24 77.77 47.72 65.33
N THR A 25 78.51 46.72 65.83
CA THR A 25 78.52 45.37 65.24
C THR A 25 77.18 44.68 65.43
N ALA A 26 76.56 44.80 66.60
CA ALA A 26 75.23 44.25 66.89
C ALA A 26 74.17 44.87 65.97
N VAL A 27 74.17 46.20 65.81
CA VAL A 27 73.26 46.90 64.89
C VAL A 27 73.50 46.47 63.43
N MET A 28 74.75 46.30 63.01
CA MET A 28 75.07 45.84 61.65
C MET A 28 74.61 44.40 61.40
N ILE A 29 74.75 43.51 62.39
CA ILE A 29 74.22 42.14 62.32
C ILE A 29 72.69 42.15 62.25
N GLU A 30 72.02 42.96 63.08
CA GLU A 30 70.57 43.08 63.08
C GLU A 30 70.04 43.56 61.72
N ILE A 31 70.63 44.62 61.15
CA ILE A 31 70.31 45.10 59.80
C ILE A 31 70.56 44.00 58.76
N GLY A 32 71.70 43.30 58.83
CA GLY A 32 72.03 42.20 57.93
C GLY A 32 71.01 41.06 58.00
N THR A 33 70.59 40.66 59.20
CA THR A 33 69.59 39.60 59.40
C THR A 33 68.21 40.01 58.91
N ASN A 34 67.80 41.26 59.15
CA ASN A 34 66.53 41.79 58.65
C ASN A 34 66.52 41.86 57.12
N LEU A 35 67.61 42.31 56.51
CA LEU A 35 67.75 42.35 55.05
C LEU A 35 67.73 40.94 54.44
N LEU A 36 68.44 39.99 55.06
CA LEU A 36 68.43 38.58 54.63
C LEU A 36 67.04 37.95 54.74
N ASN A 37 66.32 38.22 55.83
CA ASN A 37 64.97 37.70 56.03
C ASN A 37 63.98 38.29 55.01
N GLN A 38 64.05 39.61 54.77
CA GLN A 38 63.25 40.27 53.73
C GLN A 38 63.58 39.73 52.34
N THR A 39 64.87 39.53 52.04
CA THR A 39 65.30 38.96 50.76
C THR A 39 64.77 37.54 50.59
N ALA A 40 64.90 36.69 51.62
CA ALA A 40 64.38 35.33 51.59
C ALA A 40 62.85 35.28 51.43
N GLU A 41 62.11 36.19 52.06
CA GLU A 41 60.66 36.30 51.89
C GLU A 41 60.29 36.77 50.47
N GLN A 42 61.00 37.75 49.92
CA GLN A 42 60.81 38.20 48.54
C GLN A 42 61.13 37.08 47.54
N THR A 43 62.22 36.34 47.72
CA THR A 43 62.56 35.18 46.88
C THR A 43 61.46 34.13 46.93
N ARG A 44 60.91 33.82 48.12
CA ARG A 44 59.79 32.88 48.25
C ARG A 44 58.54 33.34 47.50
N LYS A 45 58.16 34.62 47.63
CA LYS A 45 57.02 35.20 46.89
C LYS A 45 57.26 35.14 45.38
N LEU A 46 58.48 35.44 44.93
CA LEU A 46 58.82 35.38 43.52
C LEU A 46 58.72 33.94 42.99
N THR A 47 59.24 32.96 43.73
CA THR A 47 59.15 31.53 43.32
C THR A 47 57.70 31.02 43.27
N ASP A 48 56.82 31.52 44.14
CA ASP A 48 55.39 31.16 44.12
C ASP A 48 54.68 31.75 42.90
N VAL A 49 54.98 33.02 42.58
CA VAL A 49 54.48 33.68 41.35
C VAL A 49 55.01 32.97 40.09
N GLU A 50 56.30 32.61 40.05
CA GLU A 50 56.89 31.85 38.94
C GLU A 50 56.21 30.49 38.75
N ALA A 51 55.97 29.77 39.84
CA ALA A 51 55.25 28.49 39.80
C ALA A 51 53.80 28.66 39.32
N GLN A 52 53.11 29.72 39.76
CA GLN A 52 51.76 30.03 39.33
C GLN A 52 51.70 30.37 37.83
N VAL A 53 52.64 31.19 37.34
CA VAL A 53 52.74 31.55 35.92
C VAL A 53 53.03 30.31 35.09
N LEU A 54 53.97 29.45 35.51
CA LEU A 54 54.28 28.21 34.81
C LEU A 54 53.06 27.27 34.71
N ASN A 55 52.30 27.14 35.80
CA ASN A 55 51.07 26.34 35.80
C ASN A 55 50.01 26.94 34.85
N GLN A 56 49.83 28.26 34.86
CA GLN A 56 48.91 28.92 33.92
C GLN A 56 49.34 28.76 32.46
N THR A 57 50.64 28.90 32.16
CA THR A 57 51.18 28.71 30.81
C THR A 57 50.96 27.29 30.32
N THR A 58 51.32 26.27 31.10
CA THR A 58 51.10 24.87 30.72
C THR A 58 49.62 24.54 30.52
N ARG A 59 48.72 25.10 31.35
CA ARG A 59 47.28 24.95 31.16
C ARG A 59 46.80 25.55 29.84
N LEU A 60 47.27 26.75 29.50
CA LEU A 60 46.92 27.41 28.24
C LEU A 60 47.46 26.64 27.02
N GLU A 61 48.68 26.11 27.11
CA GLU A 61 49.27 25.28 26.06
C GLU A 61 48.46 24.00 25.81
N LEU A 62 48.02 23.33 26.89
CA LEU A 62 47.16 22.14 26.78
C LEU A 62 45.80 22.48 26.15
N GLN A 63 45.17 23.58 26.57
CA GLN A 63 43.91 24.03 25.98
C GLN A 63 44.07 24.39 24.50
N LEU A 64 45.17 25.05 24.12
CA LEU A 64 45.45 25.39 22.74
C LEU A 64 45.62 24.13 21.88
N LEU A 65 46.31 23.11 22.40
CA LEU A 65 46.49 21.83 21.72
C LEU A 65 45.16 21.09 21.54
N GLU A 66 44.31 21.07 22.58
CA GLU A 66 42.99 20.46 22.52
C GLU A 66 42.09 21.15 21.49
N HIS A 67 42.08 22.49 21.49
CA HIS A 67 41.35 23.27 20.49
C HIS A 67 41.88 23.01 19.08
N SER A 68 43.20 22.97 18.88
CA SER A 68 43.80 22.66 17.57
C SER A 68 43.38 21.27 17.06
N LEU A 69 43.38 20.26 17.94
CA LEU A 69 42.94 18.91 17.58
C LEU A 69 41.46 18.86 17.22
N SER A 70 40.61 19.57 17.97
CA SER A 70 39.18 19.69 17.69
C SER A 70 38.93 20.40 16.36
N THR A 71 39.64 21.48 16.07
CA THR A 71 39.53 22.22 14.79
C THR A 71 39.92 21.33 13.61
N ASN A 72 41.04 20.61 13.70
CA ASN A 72 41.46 19.66 12.66
C ASN A 72 40.42 18.56 12.40
N LYS A 73 39.73 18.09 13.46
CA LYS A 73 38.66 17.11 13.31
C LYS A 73 37.45 17.70 12.59
N LEU A 74 37.05 18.92 12.93
CA LEU A 74 35.96 19.63 12.27
C LEU A 74 36.27 19.91 10.80
N GLU A 75 37.50 20.33 10.48
CA GLU A 75 37.94 20.56 9.10
C GLU A 75 37.82 19.29 8.24
N ARG A 76 38.23 18.13 8.77
CA ARG A 76 38.04 16.85 8.08
C ARG A 76 36.56 16.54 7.84
N GLN A 77 35.71 16.72 8.85
CA GLN A 77 34.27 16.49 8.72
C GLN A 77 33.64 17.41 7.68
N ILE A 78 34.03 18.68 7.64
CA ILE A 78 33.56 19.64 6.64
C ILE A 78 34.02 19.22 5.24
N SER A 79 35.25 18.72 5.09
CA SER A 79 35.75 18.22 3.80
C SER A 79 34.96 16.99 3.32
N ASP A 80 34.68 16.04 4.21
CA ASP A 80 33.88 14.85 3.90
C ASP A 80 32.45 15.21 3.52
N GLN A 81 31.80 16.10 4.28
CA GLN A 81 30.46 16.60 3.97
C GLN A 81 30.42 17.35 2.62
N THR A 82 31.45 18.15 2.34
CA THR A 82 31.58 18.85 1.06
C THR A 82 31.64 17.87 -0.10
N ASN A 83 32.41 16.80 0.03
CA ASN A 83 32.53 15.74 -0.98
C ASN A 83 31.21 14.97 -1.19
N GLU A 84 30.41 14.76 -0.15
CA GLU A 84 29.08 14.15 -0.30
C GLU A 84 28.09 15.10 -0.97
N ILE A 85 28.15 16.41 -0.66
CA ILE A 85 27.32 17.42 -1.31
C ILE A 85 27.62 17.49 -2.82
N THR A 86 28.89 17.46 -3.23
CA THR A 86 29.24 17.48 -4.66
C THR A 86 28.73 16.24 -5.39
N LYS A 87 28.86 15.04 -4.80
CA LYS A 87 28.26 13.81 -5.36
C LYS A 87 26.75 13.89 -5.48
N LEU A 88 26.07 14.49 -4.50
CA LEU A 88 24.62 14.69 -4.55
C LEU A 88 24.22 15.69 -5.64
N GLN A 89 24.98 16.76 -5.82
CA GLN A 89 24.76 17.74 -6.89
C GLN A 89 24.89 17.11 -8.28
N GLU A 90 25.90 16.28 -8.50
CA GLU A 90 26.06 15.54 -9.77
C GLU A 90 24.89 14.59 -10.03
N LYS A 91 24.45 13.84 -9.01
CA LYS A 91 23.28 12.96 -9.12
C LYS A 91 22.00 13.73 -9.41
N ASN A 92 21.79 14.88 -8.76
CA ASN A 92 20.62 15.73 -9.01
C ASN A 92 20.63 16.27 -10.44
N SER A 93 21.78 16.77 -10.92
CA SER A 93 21.90 17.24 -12.30
C SER A 93 21.60 16.14 -13.33
N PHE A 94 22.06 14.91 -13.08
CA PHE A 94 21.75 13.76 -13.92
C PHE A 94 20.25 13.41 -13.90
N LEU A 95 19.61 13.44 -12.73
CA LEU A 95 18.19 13.17 -12.59
C LEU A 95 17.33 14.25 -13.27
N GLU A 96 17.67 15.53 -13.12
CA GLU A 96 17.02 16.64 -13.79
C GLU A 96 17.02 16.47 -15.31
N LYS A 97 18.19 16.10 -15.88
CA LYS A 97 18.29 15.81 -17.32
C LYS A 97 17.37 14.66 -17.75
N ARG A 98 17.32 13.57 -16.99
CA ARG A 98 16.44 12.43 -17.28
C ARG A 98 14.96 12.77 -17.17
N VAL A 99 14.59 13.66 -16.26
CA VAL A 99 13.20 14.13 -16.12
C VAL A 99 12.81 14.94 -17.36
N LEU A 100 13.66 15.88 -17.80
CA LEU A 100 13.41 16.65 -19.02
C LEU A 100 13.27 15.74 -20.26
N GLU A 101 14.17 14.78 -20.44
CA GLU A 101 14.07 13.81 -21.55
C GLU A 101 12.77 12.99 -21.50
N MET A 102 12.29 12.64 -20.30
CA MET A 102 11.03 11.92 -20.11
C MET A 102 9.81 12.80 -20.40
N GLU A 103 9.85 14.07 -19.98
CA GLU A 103 8.80 15.06 -20.26
C GLU A 103 8.64 15.30 -21.76
N ASP A 104 9.74 15.46 -22.49
CA ASP A 104 9.74 15.61 -23.95
C ASP A 104 9.14 14.38 -24.64
N LYS A 105 9.52 13.17 -24.19
CA LYS A 105 8.97 11.92 -24.72
C LYS A 105 7.46 11.80 -24.45
N HIS A 106 7.02 12.17 -23.24
CA HIS A 106 5.60 12.15 -22.89
C HIS A 106 4.79 13.17 -23.70
N MET A 107 5.35 14.36 -23.94
CA MET A 107 4.72 15.39 -24.78
C MET A 107 4.53 14.89 -26.22
N LEU A 108 5.53 14.22 -26.80
CA LEU A 108 5.42 13.60 -28.12
C LEU A 108 4.35 12.50 -28.18
N GLN A 109 4.31 11.62 -27.16
CA GLN A 109 3.30 10.57 -27.08
C GLN A 109 1.89 11.14 -26.92
N LEU A 110 1.70 12.17 -26.10
CA LEU A 110 0.41 12.84 -25.94
C LEU A 110 -0.08 13.46 -27.24
N LYS A 111 0.83 14.05 -28.03
CA LYS A 111 0.49 14.58 -29.35
C LYS A 111 0.02 13.47 -30.29
N SER A 112 0.76 12.36 -30.37
CA SER A 112 0.38 11.20 -31.18
C SER A 112 -0.98 10.63 -30.80
N ILE A 113 -1.24 10.45 -29.51
CA ILE A 113 -2.54 9.93 -29.01
C ILE A 113 -3.67 10.89 -29.33
N LYS A 114 -3.42 12.20 -29.27
CA LYS A 114 -4.42 13.21 -29.64
C LYS A 114 -4.76 13.13 -31.13
N ASP A 115 -3.76 12.99 -31.98
CA ASP A 115 -3.95 12.85 -33.43
C ASP A 115 -4.73 11.56 -33.76
N GLU A 116 -4.43 10.44 -33.10
CA GLU A 116 -5.19 9.19 -33.23
C GLU A 116 -6.63 9.31 -32.74
N LYS A 117 -6.85 10.00 -31.60
CA LYS A 117 -8.19 10.27 -31.08
C LYS A 117 -9.01 11.07 -32.09
N ASP A 118 -8.44 12.11 -32.67
CA ASP A 118 -9.13 12.96 -33.64
C ASP A 118 -9.51 12.16 -34.91
N GLN A 119 -8.63 11.25 -35.36
CA GLN A 119 -8.93 10.31 -36.45
C GLN A 119 -10.07 9.35 -36.11
N LEU A 120 -10.05 8.74 -34.92
CA LEU A 120 -11.10 7.84 -34.47
C LEU A 120 -12.44 8.56 -34.34
N GLN A 121 -12.44 9.81 -33.88
CA GLN A 121 -13.65 10.61 -33.72
C GLN A 121 -14.30 10.91 -35.08
N VAL A 122 -13.50 11.18 -36.12
CA VAL A 122 -13.99 11.30 -37.51
C VAL A 122 -14.57 9.97 -38.01
N LEU A 123 -13.92 8.84 -37.69
CA LEU A 123 -14.38 7.52 -38.12
C LEU A 123 -15.72 7.13 -37.47
N VAL A 124 -15.87 7.40 -36.16
CA VAL A 124 -17.12 7.18 -35.42
C VAL A 124 -18.25 8.06 -35.97
N ALA A 125 -17.98 9.35 -36.24
CA ALA A 125 -18.99 10.22 -36.85
C ALA A 125 -19.46 9.69 -38.22
N ARG A 126 -18.54 9.16 -39.02
CA ARG A 126 -18.86 8.52 -40.30
C ARG A 126 -19.68 7.24 -40.11
N GLN A 127 -19.33 6.39 -39.15
CA GLN A 127 -20.10 5.18 -38.84
C GLN A 127 -21.53 5.51 -38.39
N ASN A 128 -21.71 6.50 -37.53
CA ASN A 128 -23.02 6.93 -37.07
C ASN A 128 -23.91 7.39 -38.24
N SER A 129 -23.37 8.17 -39.19
CA SER A 129 -24.12 8.57 -40.39
C SER A 129 -24.53 7.37 -41.26
N ILE A 130 -23.69 6.33 -41.35
CA ILE A 130 -24.03 5.10 -42.08
C ILE A 130 -25.13 4.33 -41.34
N ILE A 131 -25.07 4.25 -40.01
CA ILE A 131 -26.08 3.57 -39.20
C ILE A 131 -27.44 4.25 -39.36
N GLU A 132 -27.50 5.58 -39.30
CA GLU A 132 -28.75 6.34 -39.53
C GLU A 132 -29.37 6.03 -40.91
N GLU A 133 -28.54 5.94 -41.96
CA GLU A 133 -29.02 5.58 -43.30
C GLU A 133 -29.52 4.12 -43.36
N LEU A 134 -28.81 3.18 -42.72
CA LEU A 134 -29.24 1.78 -42.63
C LEU A 134 -30.53 1.61 -41.83
N GLU A 135 -30.72 2.34 -40.74
CA GLU A 135 -31.96 2.34 -39.96
C GLU A 135 -33.14 2.83 -40.80
N LYS A 136 -32.95 3.90 -41.58
CA LYS A 136 -33.97 4.40 -42.51
C LYS A 136 -34.33 3.36 -43.57
N GLN A 137 -33.34 2.66 -44.12
CA GLN A 137 -33.56 1.56 -45.07
C GLN A 137 -34.29 0.38 -44.42
N LEU A 138 -33.94 0.02 -43.19
CA LEU A 138 -34.59 -1.05 -42.45
C LEU A 138 -36.07 -0.71 -42.18
N VAL A 139 -36.38 0.52 -41.75
CA VAL A 139 -37.76 0.96 -41.51
C VAL A 139 -38.59 0.85 -42.79
N THR A 140 -38.07 1.34 -43.93
CA THR A 140 -38.78 1.24 -45.22
C THR A 140 -38.99 -0.21 -45.67
N ALA A 141 -38.00 -1.08 -45.50
CA ALA A 141 -38.14 -2.51 -45.77
C ALA A 141 -39.18 -3.18 -44.84
N THR A 142 -39.22 -2.79 -43.56
CA THR A 142 -40.17 -3.34 -42.57
C THR A 142 -41.61 -2.93 -42.88
N VAL A 143 -41.84 -1.68 -43.31
CA VAL A 143 -43.15 -1.22 -43.77
C VAL A 143 -43.60 -1.97 -45.02
N ASN A 144 -42.70 -2.20 -45.98
CA ASN A 144 -43.04 -3.01 -47.16
C ASN A 144 -43.39 -4.46 -46.78
N ASN A 145 -42.69 -5.04 -45.81
CA ASN A 145 -42.96 -6.39 -45.34
C ASN A 145 -44.29 -6.48 -44.58
N SER A 146 -44.68 -5.46 -43.80
CA SER A 146 -45.98 -5.42 -43.12
C SER A 146 -47.15 -5.26 -44.11
N VAL A 147 -46.95 -4.51 -45.20
CA VAL A 147 -47.92 -4.45 -46.31
C VAL A 147 -48.06 -5.81 -46.98
N LEU A 148 -46.95 -6.51 -47.23
CA LEU A 148 -46.96 -7.86 -47.80
C LEU A 148 -47.63 -8.87 -46.86
N GLN A 149 -47.36 -8.80 -45.55
CA GLN A 149 -48.05 -9.60 -44.53
C GLN A 149 -49.53 -9.31 -44.48
N LYS A 150 -49.94 -8.04 -44.62
CA LYS A 150 -51.35 -7.66 -44.70
C LYS A 150 -52.02 -8.26 -45.95
N GLN A 151 -51.37 -8.17 -47.11
CA GLN A 151 -51.86 -8.84 -48.33
C GLN A 151 -51.96 -10.36 -48.17
N GLN A 152 -50.99 -10.97 -47.48
CA GLN A 152 -51.02 -12.40 -47.18
C GLN A 152 -52.14 -12.75 -46.21
N HIS A 153 -52.42 -11.90 -45.21
CA HIS A 153 -53.54 -12.05 -44.28
C HIS A 153 -54.89 -11.90 -44.99
N ASP A 154 -55.05 -10.90 -45.85
CA ASP A 154 -56.28 -10.70 -46.64
C ASP A 154 -56.52 -11.90 -47.59
N LEU A 155 -55.45 -12.44 -48.18
CA LEU A 155 -55.53 -13.67 -48.98
C LEU A 155 -55.88 -14.89 -48.11
N MET A 156 -55.31 -14.98 -46.91
CA MET A 156 -55.60 -16.06 -45.97
C MET A 156 -57.04 -15.96 -45.44
N GLU A 157 -57.56 -14.76 -45.21
CA GLU A 157 -58.93 -14.48 -44.76
C GLU A 157 -59.95 -14.77 -45.87
N THR A 158 -59.65 -14.43 -47.13
CA THR A 158 -60.50 -14.83 -48.26
C THR A 158 -60.52 -16.36 -48.44
N VAL A 159 -59.39 -17.03 -48.27
CA VAL A 159 -59.30 -18.50 -48.23
C VAL A 159 -60.02 -19.06 -47.00
N HIS A 160 -59.92 -18.42 -45.83
CA HIS A 160 -60.60 -18.85 -44.60
C HIS A 160 -62.11 -18.62 -44.67
N SER A 161 -62.56 -17.56 -45.36
CA SER A 161 -63.96 -17.28 -45.67
C SER A 161 -64.55 -18.35 -46.59
N LEU A 162 -63.78 -18.80 -47.60
CA LEU A 162 -64.12 -19.94 -48.43
C LEU A 162 -64.17 -21.26 -47.64
N LEU A 163 -63.25 -21.46 -46.70
CA LEU A 163 -63.20 -22.63 -45.80
C LEU A 163 -64.31 -22.62 -44.73
N THR A 164 -64.68 -21.45 -44.20
CA THR A 164 -65.75 -21.28 -43.20
C THR A 164 -67.14 -21.32 -43.82
N MET A 165 -67.29 -21.01 -45.12
CA MET A 165 -68.49 -21.40 -45.87
C MET A 165 -68.66 -22.93 -45.96
N ILE A 166 -67.60 -23.71 -45.70
CA ILE A 166 -67.61 -25.18 -45.78
C ILE A 166 -67.64 -25.84 -44.38
N SER A 167 -67.38 -25.12 -43.27
CA SER A 167 -67.26 -25.74 -41.93
C SER A 167 -67.86 -24.90 -40.80
N THR A 168 -68.81 -25.50 -40.07
CA THR A 168 -69.40 -25.00 -38.81
C THR A 168 -68.45 -25.17 -37.60
N PRO A 169 -68.62 -24.39 -36.51
CA PRO A 169 -67.51 -23.95 -35.67
C PRO A 169 -67.33 -24.79 -34.40
N ASN A 170 -66.08 -24.92 -33.92
CA ASN A 170 -65.86 -24.98 -32.49
C ASN A 170 -64.50 -24.46 -32.00
N SER A 171 -64.61 -23.46 -31.12
CA SER A 171 -63.83 -23.15 -29.92
C SER A 171 -62.31 -22.91 -30.00
N LYS A 172 -61.99 -21.66 -29.62
CA LYS A 172 -60.70 -21.12 -29.21
C LYS A 172 -60.09 -21.89 -28.03
N ASN A 173 -58.77 -21.97 -27.97
CA ASN A 173 -58.01 -21.80 -26.73
C ASN A 173 -56.56 -21.39 -27.03
N ASN A 174 -56.18 -20.20 -26.57
CA ASN A 174 -54.80 -19.72 -26.50
C ASN A 174 -54.18 -20.23 -25.20
N PHE A 175 -53.07 -20.96 -25.31
CA PHE A 175 -52.17 -21.24 -24.18
C PHE A 175 -50.98 -20.29 -24.24
N ILE A 176 -50.84 -19.43 -23.22
CA ILE A 176 -49.60 -18.72 -22.92
C ILE A 176 -48.77 -19.66 -22.04
N ALA A 177 -47.64 -20.13 -22.56
CA ALA A 177 -46.68 -20.93 -21.80
C ALA A 177 -45.90 -20.00 -20.84
N LYS A 178 -45.93 -20.31 -19.54
CA LYS A 178 -44.93 -19.83 -18.58
C LYS A 178 -43.67 -20.68 -18.77
N GLU A 179 -42.55 -20.04 -19.09
CA GLU A 179 -41.24 -20.68 -18.98
C GLU A 179 -40.97 -21.00 -17.50
N GLU A 180 -40.87 -22.29 -17.17
CA GLU A 180 -40.34 -22.74 -15.89
C GLU A 180 -38.85 -22.42 -15.82
N GLN A 181 -38.49 -21.50 -14.93
CA GLN A 181 -37.12 -21.08 -14.72
C GLN A 181 -36.35 -22.20 -14.00
N ILE A 182 -35.55 -22.96 -14.76
CA ILE A 182 -34.68 -24.02 -14.23
C ILE A 182 -33.63 -23.37 -13.31
N SER A 183 -33.60 -23.77 -12.03
CA SER A 183 -32.63 -23.27 -11.04
C SER A 183 -31.59 -24.34 -10.71
N PHE A 184 -30.34 -23.92 -10.53
CA PHE A 184 -29.19 -24.81 -10.29
C PHE A 184 -28.55 -24.49 -8.94
N LYS A 185 -27.92 -25.45 -8.27
CA LYS A 185 -27.22 -25.18 -7.00
C LYS A 185 -25.97 -24.34 -7.19
N ASP A 186 -25.22 -24.67 -8.23
CA ASP A 186 -23.99 -24.01 -8.63
C ASP A 186 -23.84 -24.05 -10.16
N CYS A 187 -22.79 -23.42 -10.66
CA CYS A 187 -22.49 -23.40 -12.09
C CYS A 187 -22.03 -24.76 -12.62
N ALA A 188 -21.54 -25.65 -11.75
CA ALA A 188 -21.15 -26.99 -12.15
C ALA A 188 -22.38 -27.86 -12.48
N GLU A 189 -23.47 -27.73 -11.74
CA GLU A 189 -24.75 -28.39 -12.03
C GLU A 189 -25.38 -27.84 -13.33
N ALA A 190 -25.32 -26.52 -13.53
CA ALA A 190 -25.75 -25.90 -14.79
C ALA A 190 -24.93 -26.43 -15.98
N PHE A 191 -23.61 -26.53 -15.84
CA PHE A 191 -22.73 -27.07 -16.86
C PHE A 191 -23.02 -28.55 -17.16
N LYS A 192 -23.19 -29.38 -16.13
CA LYS A 192 -23.56 -30.81 -16.27
C LYS A 192 -24.95 -31.00 -16.88
N SER A 193 -25.83 -30.00 -16.77
CA SER A 193 -27.14 -29.98 -17.42
C SER A 193 -27.10 -29.56 -18.90
N GLY A 194 -25.90 -29.33 -19.46
CA GLY A 194 -25.69 -28.98 -20.87
C GLY A 194 -25.55 -27.50 -21.16
N LEU A 195 -25.57 -26.63 -20.14
CA LEU A 195 -25.42 -25.19 -20.30
C LEU A 195 -23.94 -24.81 -20.25
N THR A 196 -23.29 -24.78 -21.42
CA THR A 196 -21.82 -24.62 -21.54
C THR A 196 -21.38 -23.22 -21.97
N THR A 197 -22.26 -22.23 -21.97
CA THR A 197 -21.94 -20.85 -22.36
C THR A 197 -21.72 -19.98 -21.13
N SER A 198 -20.66 -19.19 -21.10
CA SER A 198 -20.42 -18.28 -19.97
C SER A 198 -21.50 -17.20 -19.90
N GLY A 199 -22.00 -16.89 -18.70
CA GLY A 199 -23.12 -15.96 -18.56
C GLY A 199 -23.69 -15.91 -17.16
N ILE A 200 -24.80 -15.18 -17.01
CA ILE A 200 -25.49 -15.04 -15.72
C ILE A 200 -26.53 -16.14 -15.58
N TYR A 201 -26.44 -16.90 -14.50
CA TYR A 201 -27.39 -17.96 -14.16
C TYR A 201 -28.05 -17.67 -12.81
N THR A 202 -29.28 -18.15 -12.64
CA THR A 202 -29.98 -18.12 -11.36
C THR A 202 -29.63 -19.39 -10.58
N LEU A 203 -28.98 -19.21 -9.44
CA LEU A 203 -28.60 -20.28 -8.53
C LEU A 203 -29.53 -20.33 -7.32
N THR A 204 -29.77 -21.52 -6.77
CA THR A 204 -30.59 -21.73 -5.59
C THR A 204 -29.87 -22.61 -4.57
N VAL A 205 -29.75 -22.13 -3.34
CA VAL A 205 -29.21 -22.98 -2.27
C VAL A 205 -30.28 -23.98 -1.85
N SER A 206 -29.90 -25.26 -1.78
CA SER A 206 -30.75 -26.31 -1.24
C SER A 206 -31.24 -25.92 0.17
N ASN A 207 -32.56 -25.93 0.39
CA ASN A 207 -33.27 -25.69 1.66
C ASN A 207 -33.66 -24.24 2.03
N THR A 208 -33.32 -23.20 1.25
CA THR A 208 -33.70 -21.81 1.60
C THR A 208 -34.57 -21.11 0.56
N ALA A 209 -34.85 -21.73 -0.60
CA ALA A 209 -35.56 -21.12 -1.74
C ALA A 209 -34.97 -19.76 -2.17
N GLN A 210 -33.77 -19.41 -1.70
CA GLN A 210 -33.15 -18.13 -1.95
C GLN A 210 -32.44 -18.20 -3.29
N GLU A 211 -32.98 -17.47 -4.26
CA GLU A 211 -32.40 -17.30 -5.57
C GLU A 211 -31.26 -16.28 -5.54
N LYS A 212 -30.18 -16.60 -6.24
CA LYS A 212 -29.03 -15.73 -6.39
C LYS A 212 -28.50 -15.75 -7.81
N LYS A 213 -28.42 -14.58 -8.44
CA LYS A 213 -27.78 -14.44 -9.75
C LYS A 213 -26.26 -14.45 -9.59
N ALA A 214 -25.58 -15.31 -10.34
CA ALA A 214 -24.12 -15.40 -10.35
C ALA A 214 -23.62 -15.51 -11.79
N TYR A 215 -22.41 -15.00 -12.04
CA TYR A 215 -21.72 -15.27 -13.29
C TYR A 215 -21.10 -16.67 -13.25
N CYS A 216 -21.42 -17.47 -14.25
CA CYS A 216 -20.82 -18.77 -14.47
C CYS A 216 -19.79 -18.68 -15.58
N ASP A 217 -18.55 -19.01 -15.26
CA ASP A 217 -17.49 -19.20 -16.26
C ASP A 217 -17.50 -20.68 -16.69
N MET A 218 -17.97 -20.89 -17.92
CA MET A 218 -18.16 -22.21 -18.51
C MET A 218 -17.02 -22.60 -19.46
N GLU A 219 -16.04 -21.75 -19.65
CA GLU A 219 -14.98 -21.91 -20.64
C GLU A 219 -13.61 -22.15 -20.00
N THR A 220 -13.29 -21.40 -18.94
CA THR A 220 -11.97 -21.45 -18.30
C THR A 220 -11.72 -22.79 -17.62
N GLY A 221 -10.64 -23.49 -18.01
CA GLY A 221 -10.17 -24.67 -17.27
C GLY A 221 -11.22 -25.79 -17.11
N GLY A 222 -12.01 -26.01 -18.17
CA GLY A 222 -13.08 -27.02 -18.20
C GLY A 222 -14.45 -26.54 -17.74
N GLY A 223 -14.61 -25.26 -17.39
CA GLY A 223 -15.91 -24.67 -17.08
C GLY A 223 -16.50 -25.06 -15.72
N GLY A 224 -17.78 -24.72 -15.52
CA GLY A 224 -18.52 -25.01 -14.29
C GLY A 224 -18.09 -24.17 -13.08
N TRP A 225 -17.48 -23.00 -13.31
CA TRP A 225 -17.01 -22.13 -12.24
C TRP A 225 -18.07 -21.12 -11.82
N THR A 226 -18.38 -21.07 -10.53
CA THR A 226 -19.22 -20.02 -9.93
C THR A 226 -18.33 -18.87 -9.48
N VAL A 227 -18.46 -17.70 -10.10
CA VAL A 227 -17.70 -16.51 -9.72
C VAL A 227 -18.30 -15.92 -8.45
N ILE A 228 -17.46 -15.73 -7.42
CA ILE A 228 -17.86 -15.19 -6.11
C ILE A 228 -17.39 -13.75 -5.90
N GLN A 229 -16.37 -13.33 -6.65
CA GLN A 229 -15.88 -11.95 -6.67
C GLN A 229 -15.27 -11.64 -8.03
N LYS A 230 -15.51 -10.44 -8.55
CA LYS A 230 -14.85 -9.93 -9.76
C LYS A 230 -14.50 -8.45 -9.61
N ARG A 231 -13.29 -8.08 -10.01
CA ARG A 231 -12.77 -6.69 -10.15
C ARG A 231 -12.15 -6.54 -11.53
N GLU A 232 -12.40 -5.45 -12.22
CA GLU A 232 -11.86 -5.20 -13.56
C GLU A 232 -11.68 -3.72 -13.93
N ASP A 233 -12.49 -2.82 -13.36
CA ASP A 233 -12.53 -1.41 -13.80
C ASP A 233 -12.74 -0.37 -12.68
N GLY A 234 -13.03 -0.79 -11.44
CA GLY A 234 -13.29 0.10 -10.31
C GLY A 234 -14.66 0.77 -10.33
N SER A 235 -15.62 0.27 -11.13
CA SER A 235 -16.98 0.81 -11.24
C SER A 235 -17.82 0.64 -9.97
N VAL A 236 -17.49 -0.32 -9.11
CA VAL A 236 -18.24 -0.63 -7.89
C VAL A 236 -17.42 -0.29 -6.64
N ASP A 237 -18.05 0.42 -5.70
CA ASP A 237 -17.47 0.63 -4.37
C ASP A 237 -17.47 -0.69 -3.58
N PHE A 238 -16.29 -1.11 -3.11
CA PHE A 238 -16.13 -2.29 -2.25
C PHE A 238 -16.00 -1.95 -0.77
N HIS A 239 -15.97 -0.67 -0.37
CA HIS A 239 -15.93 -0.27 1.03
C HIS A 239 -17.34 -0.33 1.67
N ARG A 240 -17.89 -1.55 1.73
CA ARG A 240 -19.26 -1.88 2.12
C ARG A 240 -19.37 -2.37 3.56
N THR A 241 -20.60 -2.37 4.06
CA THR A 241 -20.98 -2.83 5.41
C THR A 241 -20.99 -4.35 5.51
N TRP A 242 -21.04 -4.87 6.74
CA TRP A 242 -21.20 -6.30 7.03
C TRP A 242 -22.43 -6.89 6.33
N LYS A 243 -23.56 -6.19 6.42
CA LYS A 243 -24.82 -6.61 5.82
C LYS A 243 -24.72 -6.69 4.29
N GLU A 244 -24.07 -5.73 3.65
CA GLU A 244 -23.84 -5.75 2.20
C GLU A 244 -22.91 -6.89 1.80
N TYR A 245 -21.81 -7.14 2.51
CA TYR A 245 -20.93 -8.30 2.24
C TYR A 245 -21.61 -9.64 2.50
N LYS A 246 -22.48 -9.72 3.50
CA LYS A 246 -23.33 -10.89 3.76
C LYS A 246 -24.24 -11.19 2.58
N MET A 247 -25.00 -10.18 2.14
CA MET A 247 -26.03 -10.33 1.11
C MET A 247 -25.49 -10.32 -0.32
N GLY A 248 -24.31 -9.74 -0.55
CA GLY A 248 -23.73 -9.47 -1.86
C GLY A 248 -24.14 -8.12 -2.43
N PHE A 249 -23.32 -7.60 -3.35
CA PHE A 249 -23.49 -6.29 -4.00
C PHE A 249 -22.78 -6.27 -5.36
N GLY A 250 -23.07 -5.26 -6.18
CA GLY A 250 -22.55 -5.13 -7.54
C GLY A 250 -23.41 -5.86 -8.58
N ASP A 251 -22.89 -5.99 -9.80
CA ASP A 251 -23.58 -6.63 -10.92
C ASP A 251 -22.78 -7.87 -11.38
N PRO A 252 -23.38 -9.08 -11.42
CA PRO A 252 -22.74 -10.27 -12.00
C PRO A 252 -22.21 -10.08 -13.43
N ALA A 253 -22.71 -9.11 -14.20
CA ALA A 253 -22.13 -8.76 -15.50
C ALA A 253 -20.77 -8.05 -15.42
N GLY A 254 -20.44 -7.41 -14.29
CA GLY A 254 -19.27 -6.56 -14.09
C GLY A 254 -18.54 -6.85 -12.77
N GLU A 255 -18.23 -5.80 -12.00
CA GLU A 255 -17.67 -5.97 -10.66
C GLU A 255 -18.75 -6.31 -9.62
N TYR A 256 -18.50 -7.34 -8.81
CA TYR A 256 -19.44 -7.73 -7.76
C TYR A 256 -18.81 -8.59 -6.67
N TRP A 257 -19.55 -8.71 -5.57
CA TRP A 257 -19.35 -9.70 -4.51
C TRP A 257 -20.62 -10.53 -4.37
N LEU A 258 -20.53 -11.84 -4.52
CA LEU A 258 -21.71 -12.72 -4.55
C LEU A 258 -22.46 -12.69 -3.21
N GLY A 259 -21.76 -12.66 -2.08
CA GLY A 259 -22.36 -12.62 -0.74
C GLY A 259 -21.89 -13.77 0.13
N ASN A 260 -21.45 -13.45 1.35
CA ASN A 260 -20.83 -14.41 2.27
C ASN A 260 -21.80 -15.51 2.69
N GLU A 261 -23.08 -15.19 2.89
CA GLU A 261 -24.09 -16.16 3.32
C GLU A 261 -24.27 -17.26 2.27
N PHE A 262 -24.45 -16.86 1.01
CA PHE A 262 -24.62 -17.80 -0.09
C PHE A 262 -23.37 -18.69 -0.27
N VAL A 263 -22.18 -18.09 -0.23
CA VAL A 263 -20.91 -18.83 -0.37
C VAL A 263 -20.68 -19.77 0.81
N SER A 264 -21.01 -19.36 2.03
CA SER A 264 -20.93 -20.21 3.22
C SER A 264 -21.86 -21.41 3.10
N GLN A 265 -23.14 -21.19 2.77
CA GLN A 265 -24.09 -22.30 2.63
C GLN A 265 -23.66 -23.26 1.51
N LEU A 266 -23.18 -22.75 0.38
CA LEU A 266 -22.75 -23.57 -0.75
C LEU A 266 -21.51 -24.41 -0.40
N THR A 267 -20.47 -23.78 0.16
CA THR A 267 -19.19 -24.44 0.45
C THR A 267 -19.20 -25.40 1.65
N ASN A 268 -20.28 -25.39 2.45
CA ASN A 268 -20.49 -26.38 3.51
C ASN A 268 -21.33 -27.61 3.06
N GLN A 269 -21.93 -27.59 1.86
CA GLN A 269 -22.66 -28.75 1.33
C GLN A 269 -21.75 -29.82 0.74
N LYS A 270 -20.65 -29.39 0.10
CA LYS A 270 -19.67 -30.25 -0.56
C LYS A 270 -18.29 -29.63 -0.45
N ARG A 271 -17.27 -30.40 -0.83
CA ARG A 271 -15.91 -29.88 -0.95
C ARG A 271 -15.78 -29.03 -2.22
N TYR A 272 -15.47 -27.75 -2.08
CA TYR A 272 -15.16 -26.85 -3.20
C TYR A 272 -13.68 -26.54 -3.28
N VAL A 273 -13.20 -26.34 -4.51
CA VAL A 273 -11.91 -25.70 -4.80
C VAL A 273 -12.12 -24.21 -5.03
N LEU A 274 -11.14 -23.38 -4.67
CA LEU A 274 -11.13 -21.94 -4.94
C LEU A 274 -10.01 -21.61 -5.91
N LYS A 275 -10.36 -21.02 -7.06
CA LYS A 275 -9.41 -20.45 -8.00
C LYS A 275 -9.47 -18.93 -7.93
N ILE A 276 -8.32 -18.29 -7.80
CA ILE A 276 -8.14 -16.85 -7.82
C ILE A 276 -7.28 -16.52 -9.03
N GLN A 277 -7.85 -15.84 -10.02
CA GLN A 277 -7.13 -15.31 -11.18
C GLN A 277 -6.84 -13.83 -10.98
N LEU A 278 -5.63 -13.43 -11.38
CA LEU A 278 -5.11 -12.09 -11.16
C LEU A 278 -4.49 -11.58 -12.45
N LYS A 279 -4.69 -10.30 -12.76
CA LYS A 279 -4.09 -9.61 -13.90
C LYS A 279 -3.43 -8.31 -13.45
N ASP A 280 -2.21 -8.09 -13.90
CA ASP A 280 -1.49 -6.85 -13.66
C ASP A 280 -1.73 -5.83 -14.78
N TRP A 281 -1.19 -4.62 -14.60
CA TRP A 281 -1.34 -3.55 -15.59
C TRP A 281 -0.43 -3.71 -16.80
N GLU A 282 0.57 -4.58 -16.74
CA GLU A 282 1.51 -4.89 -17.81
C GLU A 282 1.01 -6.02 -18.72
N GLY A 283 -0.15 -6.62 -18.40
CA GLY A 283 -0.77 -7.70 -19.18
C GLY A 283 -0.38 -9.11 -18.74
N ASN A 284 0.40 -9.25 -17.66
CA ASN A 284 0.73 -10.55 -17.10
C ASN A 284 -0.44 -11.09 -16.28
N GLU A 285 -0.62 -12.39 -16.31
CA GLU A 285 -1.66 -13.10 -15.58
C GLU A 285 -1.05 -14.18 -14.69
N ALA A 286 -1.64 -14.37 -13.51
CA ALA A 286 -1.27 -15.43 -12.59
C ALA A 286 -2.50 -15.95 -11.85
N TYR A 287 -2.37 -17.12 -11.24
CA TYR A 287 -3.47 -17.69 -10.45
C TYR A 287 -2.99 -18.40 -9.19
N SER A 288 -3.85 -18.44 -8.17
CA SER A 288 -3.75 -19.34 -7.02
C SER A 288 -4.94 -20.30 -7.02
N LEU A 289 -4.70 -21.58 -6.78
CA LEU A 289 -5.73 -22.61 -6.65
C LEU A 289 -5.60 -23.26 -5.28
N TYR A 290 -6.72 -23.36 -4.55
CA TYR A 290 -6.81 -24.05 -3.27
C TYR A 290 -7.71 -25.28 -3.40
N ASP A 291 -7.17 -26.45 -3.09
CA ASP A 291 -7.86 -27.76 -3.18
C ASP A 291 -9.05 -27.91 -2.21
N HIS A 292 -9.13 -27.05 -1.20
CA HIS A 292 -10.28 -26.95 -0.32
C HIS A 292 -10.49 -25.51 0.12
N PHE A 293 -11.71 -25.02 -0.10
CA PHE A 293 -12.18 -23.73 0.36
C PHE A 293 -13.57 -23.88 0.99
N SER A 294 -13.76 -23.27 2.16
CA SER A 294 -15.07 -23.06 2.75
C SER A 294 -15.09 -21.82 3.64
N LEU A 295 -16.28 -21.27 3.84
CA LEU A 295 -16.53 -20.22 4.83
C LEU A 295 -17.35 -20.78 5.98
N ALA A 296 -17.01 -20.39 7.20
CA ALA A 296 -17.84 -20.67 8.36
C ALA A 296 -19.20 -19.95 8.29
N SER A 297 -20.11 -20.24 9.22
CA SER A 297 -21.38 -19.53 9.34
C SER A 297 -21.17 -18.09 9.83
N GLU A 298 -22.25 -17.28 9.84
CA GLU A 298 -22.20 -15.90 10.34
C GLU A 298 -21.82 -15.82 11.82
N GLU A 299 -22.23 -16.80 12.64
CA GLU A 299 -21.88 -16.87 14.06
C GLU A 299 -20.36 -16.97 14.27
N GLN A 300 -19.69 -17.61 13.31
CA GLN A 300 -18.23 -17.72 13.22
C GLN A 300 -17.63 -16.70 12.24
N LYS A 301 -18.34 -15.60 12.00
CA LYS A 301 -17.89 -14.44 11.24
C LYS A 301 -17.38 -14.76 9.84
N TYR A 302 -17.96 -15.76 9.18
CA TYR A 302 -17.54 -16.24 7.86
C TYR A 302 -16.03 -16.54 7.77
N ARG A 303 -15.44 -17.07 8.85
CA ARG A 303 -14.03 -17.48 8.89
C ARG A 303 -13.67 -18.32 7.68
N ILE A 304 -12.56 -17.98 7.02
CA ILE A 304 -12.10 -18.71 5.83
C ILE A 304 -11.30 -19.95 6.20
N TYR A 305 -11.53 -21.05 5.48
CA TYR A 305 -10.70 -22.25 5.55
C TYR A 305 -10.11 -22.54 4.17
N LEU A 306 -8.78 -22.73 4.12
CA LEU A 306 -8.03 -22.96 2.89
C LEU A 306 -7.03 -24.10 3.10
N LYS A 307 -6.92 -25.01 2.14
CA LYS A 307 -5.88 -26.05 2.09
C LYS A 307 -5.43 -26.34 0.65
N GLY A 308 -4.20 -26.82 0.50
CA GLY A 308 -3.65 -27.29 -0.78
C GLY A 308 -3.46 -26.16 -1.80
N LEU A 309 -2.55 -25.22 -1.51
CA LEU A 309 -2.23 -24.14 -2.44
C LEU A 309 -1.37 -24.66 -3.60
N THR A 310 -1.78 -24.34 -4.83
CA THR A 310 -1.00 -24.48 -6.06
C THR A 310 -1.17 -23.24 -6.94
N GLY A 311 -0.44 -23.15 -8.05
CA GLY A 311 -0.57 -22.07 -9.04
C GLY A 311 0.70 -21.22 -9.20
N THR A 312 0.57 -20.14 -9.96
CA THR A 312 1.67 -19.26 -10.37
C THR A 312 1.75 -17.96 -9.56
N ALA A 313 0.70 -17.60 -8.82
CA ALA A 313 0.62 -16.37 -8.03
C ALA A 313 1.20 -16.52 -6.60
N GLY A 314 2.37 -17.16 -6.49
CA GLY A 314 3.11 -17.34 -5.24
C GLY A 314 3.11 -18.79 -4.71
N LYS A 315 4.21 -19.18 -4.08
CA LYS A 315 4.35 -20.49 -3.40
C LYS A 315 3.78 -20.49 -1.98
N ILE A 316 3.53 -19.31 -1.42
CA ILE A 316 2.95 -19.10 -0.09
C ILE A 316 1.59 -18.41 -0.29
N SER A 317 0.62 -18.80 0.53
CA SER A 317 -0.72 -18.22 0.49
C SER A 317 -0.69 -16.73 0.86
N SER A 318 -1.21 -15.87 -0.02
CA SER A 318 -1.35 -14.44 0.33
C SER A 318 -2.55 -14.17 1.24
N ILE A 319 -3.45 -15.14 1.41
CA ILE A 319 -4.46 -15.13 2.48
C ILE A 319 -3.82 -15.76 3.71
N SER A 320 -3.83 -15.07 4.85
CA SER A 320 -3.17 -15.55 6.07
C SER A 320 -3.69 -16.93 6.48
N GLN A 321 -2.76 -17.79 6.92
CA GLN A 321 -3.05 -19.12 7.46
C GLN A 321 -2.48 -19.23 8.89
N PRO A 322 -3.22 -19.75 9.87
CA PRO A 322 -4.61 -20.23 9.79
C PRO A 322 -5.59 -19.10 9.43
N GLY A 323 -6.69 -19.45 8.76
CA GLY A 323 -7.63 -18.46 8.23
C GLY A 323 -8.28 -17.60 9.31
N ASN A 324 -8.54 -16.34 8.97
CA ASN A 324 -9.10 -15.33 9.86
C ASN A 324 -10.60 -15.14 9.65
N ASP A 325 -11.21 -14.43 10.60
CA ASP A 325 -12.60 -13.98 10.53
C ASP A 325 -12.72 -12.86 9.49
N PHE A 326 -13.89 -12.75 8.85
CA PHE A 326 -14.14 -11.66 7.91
C PHE A 326 -14.32 -10.36 8.68
N SER A 327 -13.81 -9.25 8.16
CA SER A 327 -13.97 -7.92 8.76
C SER A 327 -14.41 -6.89 7.72
N THR A 328 -15.26 -5.96 8.13
CA THR A 328 -15.80 -4.86 7.31
C THR A 328 -15.67 -3.53 8.05
N LYS A 329 -16.03 -2.42 7.39
CA LYS A 329 -15.84 -1.08 7.97
C LYS A 329 -16.59 -0.86 9.30
N ASP A 330 -17.66 -1.61 9.50
CA ASP A 330 -18.59 -1.59 10.63
C ASP A 330 -18.49 -2.82 11.54
N ALA A 331 -17.64 -3.80 11.22
CA ALA A 331 -17.43 -5.00 12.03
C ALA A 331 -15.94 -5.41 12.02
N ASP A 332 -15.28 -5.15 13.14
CA ASP A 332 -13.86 -5.43 13.35
C ASP A 332 -13.68 -6.80 14.02
N ASN A 333 -13.21 -7.79 13.24
CA ASN A 333 -12.93 -9.15 13.71
C ASN A 333 -11.49 -9.56 13.35
N ASP A 334 -10.62 -8.60 13.03
CA ASP A 334 -9.24 -8.88 12.68
C ASP A 334 -8.36 -9.00 13.93
N LYS A 335 -7.09 -9.38 13.76
CA LYS A 335 -6.15 -9.60 14.88
C LYS A 335 -5.25 -8.38 15.13
N CYS A 336 -5.50 -7.28 14.44
CA CYS A 336 -4.76 -6.05 14.62
C CYS A 336 -5.30 -5.26 15.82
N ILE A 337 -4.46 -4.37 16.36
CA ILE A 337 -4.93 -3.29 17.25
C ILE A 337 -5.61 -2.18 16.41
N CYS A 338 -5.26 -2.11 15.13
CA CYS A 338 -5.84 -1.24 14.13
C CYS A 338 -7.13 -1.83 13.55
N LYS A 339 -7.93 -1.02 12.85
CA LYS A 339 -9.11 -1.50 12.12
C LYS A 339 -8.75 -1.73 10.65
N CYS A 340 -8.36 -2.95 10.27
CA CYS A 340 -7.78 -3.20 8.95
C CYS A 340 -8.72 -2.87 7.81
N SER A 341 -10.02 -3.17 7.94
CA SER A 341 -11.02 -2.82 6.92
C SER A 341 -11.19 -1.31 6.75
N GLN A 342 -11.06 -0.52 7.81
CA GLN A 342 -11.13 0.95 7.72
C GLN A 342 -9.86 1.54 7.12
N MET A 343 -8.69 0.97 7.46
CA MET A 343 -7.39 1.46 6.98
C MET A 343 -7.09 1.04 5.53
N LEU A 344 -7.35 -0.23 5.19
CA LEU A 344 -7.05 -0.80 3.88
C LEU A 344 -8.21 -0.76 2.90
N THR A 345 -9.40 -0.33 3.35
CA THR A 345 -10.67 -0.37 2.62
C THR A 345 -11.12 -1.80 2.24
N GLY A 346 -12.39 -1.95 1.88
CA GLY A 346 -12.94 -3.26 1.56
C GLY A 346 -13.21 -4.15 2.78
N GLY A 347 -14.00 -5.20 2.55
CA GLY A 347 -14.18 -6.30 3.50
C GLY A 347 -13.30 -7.49 3.12
N TRP A 348 -12.60 -8.07 4.09
CA TRP A 348 -11.66 -9.17 3.83
C TRP A 348 -11.41 -10.01 5.09
N TRP A 349 -10.80 -11.17 4.90
CA TRP A 349 -10.25 -11.99 6.00
C TRP A 349 -8.89 -11.43 6.45
N PHE A 350 -8.91 -10.24 7.03
CA PHE A 350 -7.72 -9.54 7.49
C PHE A 350 -7.08 -10.26 8.69
N ASP A 351 -5.76 -10.09 8.80
CA ASP A 351 -4.95 -10.58 9.92
C ASP A 351 -4.49 -9.39 10.77
N ALA A 352 -3.22 -8.98 10.65
CA ALA A 352 -2.72 -7.71 11.19
C ALA A 352 -1.83 -6.95 10.18
N CYS A 353 -2.27 -6.55 9.00
CA CYS A 353 -3.57 -6.81 8.34
C CYS A 353 -3.52 -7.95 7.31
N GLY A 354 -2.33 -8.49 7.04
CA GLY A 354 -2.11 -9.63 6.15
C GLY A 354 -1.65 -9.28 4.72
N PRO A 355 -1.28 -10.32 3.93
CA PRO A 355 -0.62 -10.17 2.63
C PRO A 355 -1.57 -9.95 1.44
N SER A 356 -2.88 -9.97 1.62
CA SER A 356 -3.85 -9.79 0.53
C SER A 356 -4.98 -8.85 0.92
N ASN A 357 -5.56 -8.21 -0.08
CA ASN A 357 -6.86 -7.55 -0.03
C ASN A 357 -7.35 -7.39 -1.47
N LEU A 358 -8.16 -8.32 -1.98
CA LEU A 358 -8.69 -8.22 -3.35
C LEU A 358 -9.90 -7.27 -3.43
N ASN A 359 -10.42 -6.84 -2.28
CA ASN A 359 -11.56 -5.94 -2.15
C ASN A 359 -11.13 -4.50 -1.82
N GLY A 360 -9.84 -4.19 -1.92
CA GLY A 360 -9.30 -2.85 -1.71
C GLY A 360 -9.71 -1.85 -2.80
N MET A 361 -9.23 -0.61 -2.66
CA MET A 361 -9.47 0.46 -3.63
C MET A 361 -8.89 0.10 -5.00
N TYR A 362 -9.68 0.33 -6.05
CA TYR A 362 -9.19 0.20 -7.41
C TYR A 362 -8.35 1.43 -7.79
N TYR A 363 -7.13 1.22 -8.27
CA TYR A 363 -6.26 2.28 -8.74
C TYR A 363 -5.92 2.08 -10.21
N PRO A 364 -6.19 3.06 -11.10
CA PRO A 364 -5.92 2.93 -12.52
C PRO A 364 -4.41 2.90 -12.83
N LEU A 365 -4.08 2.55 -14.08
CA LEU A 365 -2.72 2.58 -14.61
C LEU A 365 -2.01 3.90 -14.23
N ARG A 366 -0.72 3.81 -13.87
CA ARG A 366 0.15 4.91 -13.38
C ARG A 366 -0.13 5.37 -11.95
N GLN A 367 -1.25 4.97 -11.34
CA GLN A 367 -1.53 5.21 -9.93
C GLN A 367 -1.50 3.92 -9.09
N ASN A 368 -1.19 2.79 -9.71
CA ASN A 368 -1.26 1.47 -9.09
C ASN A 368 -0.07 1.11 -8.19
N ASN A 369 0.99 1.91 -8.17
CA ASN A 369 2.17 1.68 -7.33
C ASN A 369 2.11 2.45 -6.00
N ASN A 370 2.74 1.88 -4.96
CA ASN A 370 2.79 2.41 -3.60
C ASN A 370 1.40 2.66 -2.97
N LYS A 371 0.43 1.77 -3.25
CA LYS A 371 -0.93 1.84 -2.73
C LYS A 371 -1.18 0.74 -1.71
N PHE A 372 -1.05 1.08 -0.43
CA PHE A 372 -1.20 0.10 0.66
C PHE A 372 -2.64 -0.42 0.82
N ASN A 373 -3.64 0.40 0.46
CA ASN A 373 -5.08 0.12 0.49
C ASN A 373 -5.64 -0.35 -0.88
N GLY A 374 -4.77 -0.68 -1.84
CA GLY A 374 -5.16 -1.14 -3.17
C GLY A 374 -5.57 -2.61 -3.23
N ILE A 375 -5.88 -3.09 -4.44
CA ILE A 375 -6.16 -4.50 -4.73
C ILE A 375 -4.85 -5.28 -4.72
N LYS A 376 -4.48 -5.89 -3.59
CA LYS A 376 -3.12 -6.46 -3.39
C LYS A 376 -3.10 -7.99 -3.29
N TRP A 377 -2.04 -8.57 -3.86
CA TRP A 377 -1.65 -9.98 -3.69
C TRP A 377 -0.13 -10.09 -3.51
N TYR A 378 0.32 -10.14 -2.27
CA TYR A 378 1.72 -9.92 -1.90
C TYR A 378 2.70 -10.90 -2.57
N TYR A 379 2.40 -12.20 -2.54
CA TYR A 379 3.33 -13.21 -3.07
C TYR A 379 3.38 -13.29 -4.60
N TRP A 380 2.71 -12.36 -5.30
CA TRP A 380 2.88 -12.16 -6.74
C TRP A 380 3.49 -10.79 -7.09
N LYS A 381 2.89 -9.68 -6.64
CA LYS A 381 3.32 -8.31 -7.01
C LYS A 381 3.79 -7.44 -5.84
N GLY A 382 3.86 -7.98 -4.62
CA GLY A 382 4.26 -7.25 -3.41
C GLY A 382 3.14 -6.45 -2.75
N SER A 383 3.49 -5.66 -1.73
CA SER A 383 2.53 -4.99 -0.83
C SER A 383 1.94 -3.69 -1.38
N GLY A 384 2.61 -3.04 -2.33
CA GLY A 384 2.25 -1.70 -2.83
C GLY A 384 1.67 -1.67 -4.24
N TYR A 385 1.53 -2.83 -4.91
CA TYR A 385 1.03 -2.90 -6.28
C TYR A 385 -0.47 -3.24 -6.27
N SER A 386 -1.30 -2.35 -6.82
CA SER A 386 -2.73 -2.58 -7.02
C SER A 386 -2.97 -3.25 -8.38
N LEU A 387 -3.64 -4.40 -8.37
CA LEU A 387 -3.94 -5.19 -9.55
C LEU A 387 -4.97 -4.51 -10.48
N LYS A 388 -4.96 -4.92 -11.75
CA LYS A 388 -5.90 -4.45 -12.78
C LYS A 388 -7.21 -5.22 -12.75
N ALA A 389 -7.14 -6.54 -12.62
CA ALA A 389 -8.32 -7.38 -12.54
C ALA A 389 -8.11 -8.57 -11.60
N THR A 390 -9.19 -8.99 -10.94
CA THR A 390 -9.20 -10.17 -10.06
C THR A 390 -10.50 -10.91 -10.23
N THR A 391 -10.44 -12.24 -10.27
CA THR A 391 -11.64 -13.09 -10.24
C THR A 391 -11.43 -14.19 -9.23
N MET A 392 -12.32 -14.28 -8.24
CA MET A 392 -12.41 -15.41 -7.32
C MET A 392 -13.57 -16.29 -7.77
N MET A 393 -13.33 -17.57 -7.96
CA MET A 393 -14.34 -18.51 -8.44
C MET A 393 -14.19 -19.87 -7.76
N ILE A 394 -15.31 -20.56 -7.57
CA ILE A 394 -15.38 -21.85 -6.90
C ILE A 394 -16.03 -22.91 -7.77
N ARG A 395 -15.63 -24.17 -7.56
CA ARG A 395 -16.18 -25.34 -8.25
C ARG A 395 -16.10 -26.55 -7.33
N PRO A 396 -17.06 -27.50 -7.37
CA PRO A 396 -16.93 -28.75 -6.63
C PRO A 396 -15.62 -29.48 -6.96
N ALA A 397 -14.99 -30.09 -5.96
CA ALA A 397 -13.73 -30.80 -6.13
C ALA A 397 -13.89 -32.11 -6.94
N ASP A 398 -15.11 -32.65 -6.98
CA ASP A 398 -15.53 -33.84 -7.73
C ASP A 398 -16.14 -33.51 -9.11
N PHE A 399 -15.86 -32.31 -9.63
CA PHE A 399 -16.43 -31.82 -10.90
C PHE A 399 -16.12 -32.73 -12.08
#